data_AF-A0A831U3B4-F1
#
_entry.id   AF-A0A831U3B4-F1
#
_cell.length_a   1.000
_cell.length_b   1.000
_cell.length_c   1.000
_cell.angle_alpha   90.00
_cell.angle_beta   90.00
_cell.angle_gamma   90.00
#
_symmetry.space_group_name_H-M   'P 1'
#
loop_
_entity.id
_entity.type
_entity.pdbx_description
1 polymer ?
#
loop_
_entity_poly.entity_id
_entity_poly.type
_entity_poly.pdbx_seq_one_letter_code
_entity_poly.pdbx_strand_id
1 'polypeptide(L)' 'ILGLQDLTPKKVFVVVARNEDGTEIRFHALARLDTAVEVDYYKNGGILHTVLLQMLQETRAG' A
#
# COMPACT_ATOMS: atom_id res chain seq x y z
N ILE A 1 8.17 4.88 5.95
CA ILE A 1 6.90 5.60 6.29
C ILE A 1 6.21 4.78 7.36
N LEU A 2 5.93 5.37 8.52
CA LEU A 2 5.21 4.68 9.61
C LEU A 2 3.75 4.43 9.17
N GLY A 3 3.17 3.27 9.52
CA GLY A 3 1.75 2.99 9.32
C GLY A 3 1.34 2.32 8.00
N LEU A 4 2.30 1.86 7.19
CA LEU A 4 2.06 1.13 5.93
C LEU A 4 1.37 -0.23 6.08
N GLN A 5 1.41 -0.83 7.29
CA GLN A 5 0.88 -2.17 7.55
C GLN A 5 -0.66 -2.23 7.46
N ASP A 6 -1.35 -1.17 7.89
CA ASP A 6 -2.82 -1.13 7.94
C ASP A 6 -3.40 -0.29 6.81
N LEU A 7 -3.00 -0.58 5.57
CA LEU A 7 -3.39 0.20 4.40
C LEU A 7 -4.89 0.05 4.12
N THR A 8 -5.58 1.18 3.99
CA THR A 8 -6.99 1.30 3.58
C THR A 8 -7.11 2.28 2.42
N PRO A 9 -8.21 2.25 1.64
CA PRO A 9 -8.41 3.20 0.56
C PRO A 9 -8.36 4.64 1.09
N LYS A 10 -7.68 5.52 0.34
CA LYS A 10 -7.52 6.95 0.67
C LYS A 10 -6.95 7.21 2.08
N LYS A 11 -6.14 6.30 2.60
CA LYS A 11 -5.51 6.46 3.92
C LYS A 11 -4.62 7.70 3.95
N VAL A 12 -4.73 8.50 5.00
CA VAL A 12 -3.84 9.63 5.26
C VAL A 12 -2.70 9.19 6.19
N PHE A 13 -1.47 9.56 5.84
CA PHE A 13 -0.26 9.30 6.61
C PHE A 13 0.36 10.59 7.10
N VAL A 14 1.02 10.52 8.26
CA VAL A 14 1.99 11.55 8.67
C VAL A 14 3.35 11.17 8.09
N VAL A 15 3.85 12.00 7.19
CA VAL A 15 5.19 11.90 6.63
C VAL A 15 6.12 12.78 7.45
N VAL A 16 7.27 12.22 7.84
CA VAL A 16 8.37 12.95 8.46
C VAL A 16 9.48 13.04 7.42
N ALA A 17 9.70 14.23 6.86
CA ALA A 17 10.84 14.53 6.02
C ALA A 17 11.96 15.09 6.89
N ARG A 18 13.18 14.57 6.73
CA ARG A 18 14.38 15.07 7.42
C ARG A 18 15.30 15.70 6.40
N ASN A 19 15.65 16.96 6.61
CA ASN A 19 16.63 17.68 5.82
C ASN A 19 18.06 17.24 6.16
N GLU A 20 19.01 17.56 5.30
CA GLU A 20 20.43 17.23 5.51
C GLU A 20 21.02 17.89 6.77
N ASP A 21 20.46 19.03 7.18
CA ASP A 21 20.80 19.75 8.40
C ASP A 21 20.22 19.14 9.69
N GLY A 22 19.42 18.07 9.57
CA GLY A 22 18.76 17.38 10.67
C GLY A 22 17.38 17.94 11.05
N THR A 23 16.91 19.01 10.42
CA THR A 23 15.57 19.57 10.67
C THR A 23 14.49 18.60 10.16
N GLU A 24 13.44 18.40 10.96
CA GLU A 24 12.29 17.57 10.59
C GLU A 24 11.07 18.42 10.21
N ILE A 25 10.43 18.07 9.10
CA ILE A 25 9.16 18.63 8.66
C ILE A 25 8.13 17.51 8.67
N ARG A 26 6.97 17.77 9.30
CA ARG A 26 5.85 16.82 9.37
C ARG A 26 4.68 17.33 8.56
N PHE A 27 4.15 16.48 7.68
CA PHE A 27 2.99 16.82 6.86
C PHE A 27 2.11 15.60 6.60
N HIS A 28 0.85 15.86 6.27
CA HIS A 28 -0.10 14.81 5.89
C HIS A 28 0.03 14.47 4.40
N ALA A 29 0.03 13.19 4.07
CA ALA A 29 0.02 12.68 2.69
C ALA A 29 -1.13 11.69 2.49
N LEU A 30 -1.80 11.78 1.34
CA LEU A 30 -2.89 10.88 0.97
C LEU A 30 -2.37 9.71 0.12
N ALA A 31 -2.66 8.47 0.54
CA ALA A 31 -2.45 7.29 -0.29
C ALA A 31 -3.47 7.29 -1.44
N ARG A 32 -3.00 7.35 -2.68
CA ARG A 32 -3.85 7.27 -3.89
C ARG A 32 -4.17 5.83 -4.29
N LEU A 33 -4.61 5.06 -3.31
CA LEU A 33 -5.28 3.77 -3.52
C LEU A 33 -6.75 4.06 -3.27
N ASP A 34 -7.53 4.16 -4.33
CA ASP A 34 -8.88 4.69 -4.29
C ASP A 34 -9.93 3.58 -4.00
N THR A 35 -9.56 2.32 -4.21
CA THR A 35 -10.41 1.13 -4.03
C THR A 35 -9.76 0.05 -3.16
N ALA A 36 -10.58 -0.88 -2.64
CA ALA A 36 -10.07 -2.03 -1.89
C ALA A 36 -9.19 -2.96 -2.75
N VAL A 37 -9.56 -3.13 -4.03
CA VAL A 37 -8.82 -3.95 -4.99
C VAL A 37 -7.40 -3.43 -5.20
N GLU A 38 -7.21 -2.11 -5.31
CA GLU A 38 -5.88 -1.51 -5.43
C GLU A 38 -5.02 -1.72 -4.17
N VAL A 39 -5.64 -1.70 -2.99
CA VAL A 39 -4.96 -2.03 -1.73
C VAL A 39 -4.46 -3.47 -1.74
N ASP A 40 -5.28 -4.41 -2.21
CA ASP A 40 -4.90 -5.83 -2.29
C ASP A 40 -3.78 -6.04 -3.32
N TYR A 41 -3.86 -5.37 -4.47
CA TYR A 41 -2.77 -5.37 -5.45
C TYR A 41 -1.48 -4.83 -4.87
N TYR A 42 -1.53 -3.73 -4.13
CA TYR A 42 -0.34 -3.19 -3.47
C TYR A 42 0.26 -4.18 -2.46
N LYS A 43 -0.57 -4.80 -1.61
CA LYS A 43 -0.14 -5.78 -0.61
C LYS A 43 0.49 -7.03 -1.22
N ASN A 44 -0.02 -7.46 -2.37
CA ASN A 44 0.46 -8.65 -3.07
C ASN A 44 1.66 -8.38 -4.00
N GLY A 45 2.18 -7.16 -4.04
CA GLY A 45 3.31 -6.81 -4.92
C GLY A 45 2.92 -6.57 -6.38
N GLY A 46 1.65 -6.27 -6.66
CA GLY A 46 1.12 -5.85 -7.95
C GLY A 46 -0.06 -6.68 -8.45
N ILE A 47 -0.67 -6.20 -9.53
CA ILE A 47 -1.81 -6.88 -10.17
C ILE A 47 -1.44 -8.27 -10.68
N LEU A 48 -0.26 -8.42 -11.31
CA LEU A 48 0.18 -9.71 -11.86
C LEU A 48 0.32 -10.77 -10.77
N HIS A 49 1.00 -10.43 -9.66
CA HIS A 49 1.14 -11.33 -8.52
C HIS A 49 -0.22 -11.73 -7.94
N THR A 50 -1.15 -10.78 -7.83
CA THR A 50 -2.51 -11.06 -7.32
C THR A 50 -3.26 -12.06 -8.21
N VAL A 51 -3.25 -11.84 -9.53
CA VAL A 51 -3.96 -12.71 -10.48
C VAL A 51 -3.32 -14.11 -10.51
N LEU A 52 -2.00 -14.21 -10.53
CA LEU A 52 -1.32 -15.52 -10.52
C LEU A 52 -1.65 -16.32 -9.24
N LEU A 53 -1.71 -15.66 -8.08
CA LEU A 53 -2.12 -16.30 -6.83
C LEU A 53 -3.59 -16.76 -6.88
N GLN A 54 -4.49 -15.96 -7.44
CA GLN A 54 -5.90 -16.33 -7.62
C GLN A 54 -6.04 -17.55 -8.55
N MET A 55 -5.35 -17.56 -9.69
CA MET A 55 -5.37 -18.71 -10.62
C MET A 55 -4.84 -19.99 -9.97
N LEU A 56 -3.79 -19.90 -9.15
CA LEU A 56 -3.26 -21.04 -8.40
C LEU A 56 -4.27 -21.56 -7.36
N GLN A 57 -5.04 -20.68 -6.72
CA GLN A 57 -6.07 -21.05 -5.76
C GLN A 57 -7.27 -21.72 -6.45
N GLU A 58 -7.73 -21.16 -7.56
CA GLU A 58 -8.81 -21.73 -8.37
C GLU A 58 -8.45 -23.13 -8.89
N THR A 59 -7.23 -23.31 -9.39
CA THR A 59 -6.73 -24.60 -9.88
C THR A 59 -6.66 -25.67 -8.80
N ARG A 60 -6.48 -25.28 -7.52
CA ARG A 60 -6.43 -26.21 -6.38
C ARG A 60 -7.80 -26.55 -5.80
N ALA A 61 -8.83 -25.79 -6.15
CA ALA A 61 -10.19 -25.95 -5.63
C ALA A 61 -11.09 -26.79 -6.55
N GLY A 62 -10.66 -27.08 -7.79
CA GLY A 62 -11.30 -28.00 -8.74
C GLY A 62 -10.62 -29.35 -8.77
#